data_AF-A0A5Q0QCG6-F1
#
_entry.id   AF-A0A5Q0QCG6-F1
#
_cell.length_a   1.000
_cell.length_b   1.000
_cell.length_c   1.000
_cell.angle_alpha   90.00
_cell.angle_beta   90.00
_cell.angle_gamma   90.00
#
_symmetry.space_group_name_H-M   'P 1'
#
loop_
_entity.id
_entity.type
_entity.pdbx_description
1 polymer ?
#
loop_
_entity_poly.entity_id
_entity_poly.type
_entity_poly.pdbx_seq_one_letter_code
_entity_poly.pdbx_strand_id
1 'polypeptide(L)'
;MKPLEIHCRNKVMYAKISVRDRGSGQRDYVLTGKDGISLYVFTKEKGHWKCTLGYLDEDIKEAVINALIIRFDKTICDIFYYKGERKLVEVREKQGNLWHIYVNLHYVATISYDKFTKRFEYNLEDETGVVTDDHIRKYIGKIGTGEISWYKGDR
;
A
#
# COMPACT_ATOMS: atom_id res chain seq x y z
N MET A 1 10.41 -14.76 -8.78
CA MET A 1 9.73 -13.56 -8.25
C MET A 1 10.78 -12.50 -7.95
N LYS A 2 10.57 -11.21 -8.30
CA LYS A 2 11.52 -10.13 -7.94
C LYS A 2 11.72 -10.08 -6.42
N PRO A 3 12.91 -9.72 -5.88
CA PRO A 3 13.08 -9.50 -4.44
C PRO A 3 12.05 -8.54 -3.86
N LEU A 4 11.70 -8.71 -2.60
CA LEU A 4 10.89 -7.75 -1.85
C LEU A 4 11.77 -6.57 -1.45
N GLU A 5 11.41 -5.38 -1.92
CA GLU A 5 12.02 -4.13 -1.48
C GLU A 5 11.37 -3.68 -0.17
N ILE A 6 12.19 -3.46 0.86
CA ILE A 6 11.74 -3.15 2.22
C ILE A 6 12.39 -1.84 2.63
N HIS A 7 11.56 -0.83 2.87
CA HIS A 7 11.99 0.49 3.35
C HIS A 7 11.87 0.51 4.87
N CYS A 8 13.01 0.62 5.57
CA CYS A 8 13.05 0.65 7.03
C CYS A 8 13.96 1.80 7.48
N ARG A 9 13.38 2.77 8.19
CA ARG A 9 14.08 4.02 8.57
C ARG A 9 14.64 4.68 7.29
N ASN A 10 15.94 4.98 7.26
CA ASN A 10 16.62 5.59 6.10
C ASN A 10 17.36 4.56 5.23
N LYS A 11 16.94 3.29 5.27
CA LYS A 11 17.60 2.19 4.55
C LYS A 11 16.60 1.42 3.70
N VAL A 12 17.08 1.00 2.53
CA VAL A 12 16.37 0.07 1.65
C VAL A 12 17.05 -1.29 1.74
N MET A 13 16.27 -2.34 1.98
CA MET A 13 16.71 -3.72 2.05
C MET A 13 15.98 -4.54 1.00
N TYR A 14 16.65 -5.59 0.51
CA TYR A 14 16.08 -6.50 -0.46
C TYR A 14 16.11 -7.92 0.10
N ALA A 15 14.95 -8.58 0.13
CA ALA A 15 14.83 -9.96 0.57
C ALA A 15 14.34 -10.85 -0.57
N LYS A 16 14.95 -12.03 -0.73
CA LYS A 16 14.37 -13.06 -1.59
C LYS A 16 13.06 -13.51 -0.95
N ILE A 17 12.01 -13.64 -1.77
CA ILE A 17 10.68 -14.02 -1.29
C ILE A 17 10.11 -15.16 -2.14
N SER A 18 9.46 -16.09 -1.46
CA SER A 18 8.60 -17.11 -2.06
C SER A 18 7.22 -17.08 -1.38
N VAL A 19 6.17 -17.37 -2.14
CA VAL A 19 4.80 -17.42 -1.63
C VAL A 19 4.35 -18.87 -1.69
N ARG A 20 3.85 -19.39 -0.58
CA ARG A 20 3.32 -20.75 -0.46
C ARG A 20 1.83 -20.68 -0.16
N ASP A 21 1.03 -21.33 -0.99
CA ASP A 21 -0.41 -21.48 -0.75
C ASP A 21 -0.62 -22.58 0.30
N ARG A 22 -1.42 -22.30 1.32
CA ARG A 22 -1.78 -23.28 2.37
C ARG A 22 -3.16 -23.89 2.17
N GLY A 23 -3.88 -23.49 1.12
CA GLY A 23 -5.31 -23.77 0.95
C GLY A 23 -6.19 -22.78 1.73
N SER A 24 -7.50 -22.84 1.47
CA SER A 24 -8.51 -21.99 2.13
C SER A 24 -8.25 -20.48 2.05
N GLY A 25 -7.57 -20.02 0.99
CA GLY A 25 -7.22 -18.62 0.78
C GLY A 25 -6.08 -18.10 1.66
N GLN A 26 -5.42 -18.96 2.44
CA GLN A 26 -4.27 -18.60 3.28
C GLN A 26 -2.96 -18.75 2.52
N ARG A 27 -2.06 -17.78 2.72
CA ARG A 27 -0.74 -17.77 2.08
C ARG A 27 0.33 -17.45 3.10
N ASP A 28 1.43 -18.18 3.00
CA ASP A 28 2.68 -17.89 3.70
C ASP A 28 3.65 -17.17 2.76
N TYR A 29 4.24 -16.09 3.26
CA TYR A 29 5.24 -15.28 2.59
C TYR A 29 6.58 -15.56 3.26
N VAL A 30 7.43 -16.33 2.59
CA VAL A 30 8.71 -16.79 3.13
C VAL A 30 9.82 -15.90 2.60
N LEU A 31 10.47 -15.15 3.48
CA LEU A 31 11.64 -14.34 3.19
C LEU A 31 12.91 -15.10 3.59
N THR A 32 13.92 -15.06 2.72
CA THR A 32 15.25 -15.63 3.01
C THR A 32 16.22 -14.50 3.37
N GLY A 33 16.91 -14.67 4.50
CA GLY A 33 17.95 -13.77 4.98
C GLY A 33 19.15 -13.69 4.02
N LYS A 34 20.02 -12.71 4.27
CA LYS A 34 21.22 -12.49 3.45
C LYS A 34 22.22 -13.66 3.49
N ASP A 35 22.23 -14.40 4.58
CA ASP A 35 23.00 -15.62 4.77
C ASP A 35 22.53 -16.78 3.88
N GLY A 36 21.35 -16.66 3.25
CA GLY A 36 20.74 -17.72 2.45
C GLY A 36 20.13 -18.86 3.27
N ILE A 37 20.21 -18.80 4.60
CA ILE A 37 19.83 -19.87 5.52
C ILE A 37 18.68 -19.43 6.42
N SER A 38 18.73 -18.21 6.95
CA SER A 38 17.69 -17.66 7.81
C SER A 38 16.37 -17.54 7.05
N LEU A 39 15.29 -18.02 7.64
CA LEU A 39 13.94 -17.96 7.08
C LEU A 39 13.02 -17.20 8.01
N TYR A 40 12.25 -16.29 7.42
CA TYR A 40 11.21 -15.54 8.09
C TYR A 40 9.89 -15.80 7.38
N VAL A 41 8.85 -16.16 8.13
CA VAL A 41 7.53 -16.46 7.54
C VAL A 41 6.53 -15.44 8.03
N PHE A 42 5.85 -14.80 7.08
CA PHE A 42 4.76 -13.89 7.35
C PHE A 42 3.46 -14.48 6.83
N THR A 43 2.38 -14.34 7.60
CA THR A 43 1.05 -14.85 7.25
C THR A 43 0.03 -13.74 7.48
N LYS A 44 -0.96 -13.62 6.59
CA LYS A 44 -2.13 -12.73 6.77
C LYS A 44 -3.31 -13.57 7.24
N GLU A 45 -3.72 -13.38 8.49
CA GLU A 45 -4.84 -14.09 9.13
C GLU A 45 -5.92 -13.11 9.53
N LYS A 46 -7.16 -13.30 9.03
CA LYS A 46 -8.31 -12.43 9.32
C LYS A 46 -8.01 -10.92 9.15
N GLY A 47 -7.22 -10.57 8.14
CA GLY A 47 -6.81 -9.18 7.87
C GLY A 47 -5.54 -8.72 8.60
N HIS A 48 -5.05 -9.48 9.58
CA HIS A 48 -3.87 -9.12 10.37
C HIS A 48 -2.63 -9.86 9.87
N TRP A 49 -1.54 -9.12 9.70
CA TRP A 49 -0.23 -9.69 9.36
C TRP A 49 0.53 -10.10 10.61
N LYS A 50 1.19 -11.25 10.57
CA LYS A 50 2.01 -11.76 11.66
C LYS A 50 3.30 -12.38 11.11
N CYS A 51 4.38 -12.23 11.86
CA CYS A 51 5.60 -13.02 11.68
C CYS A 51 5.44 -14.34 12.47
N THR A 52 5.25 -15.44 11.77
CA THR A 52 4.97 -16.78 12.35
C THR A 52 6.23 -17.63 12.53
N LEU A 53 7.33 -17.27 11.85
CA LEU A 53 8.64 -17.91 12.00
C LEU A 53 9.75 -16.89 11.89
N GLY A 54 10.79 -17.05 12.72
CA GLY A 54 11.98 -16.21 12.74
C GLY A 54 11.84 -14.99 13.65
N TYR A 55 12.98 -14.49 14.14
CA TYR A 55 13.02 -13.30 14.99
C TYR A 55 13.54 -12.09 14.18
N LEU A 56 12.78 -11.01 14.24
CA LEU A 56 13.13 -9.71 13.69
C LEU A 56 12.78 -8.64 14.73
N ASP A 57 13.55 -7.56 14.74
CA ASP A 57 13.19 -6.37 15.51
C ASP A 57 11.86 -5.81 14.99
N GLU A 58 11.10 -5.16 15.88
CA GLU A 58 9.72 -4.81 15.60
C GLU A 58 9.56 -3.82 14.43
N ASP A 59 10.48 -2.87 14.31
CA ASP A 59 10.49 -1.93 13.19
C ASP A 59 10.79 -2.62 11.85
N ILE A 60 11.65 -3.63 11.84
CA ILE A 60 11.92 -4.45 10.65
C ILE A 60 10.70 -5.29 10.30
N LYS A 61 10.02 -5.89 11.29
CA LYS A 61 8.76 -6.62 11.06
C LYS A 61 7.72 -5.71 10.41
N GLU A 62 7.51 -4.53 10.96
CA GLU A 62 6.56 -3.55 10.46
C GLU A 62 6.90 -3.10 9.02
N ALA A 63 8.19 -2.86 8.74
CA ALA A 63 8.65 -2.53 7.40
C ALA A 63 8.41 -3.68 6.39
N VAL A 64 8.66 -4.92 6.78
CA VAL A 64 8.36 -6.09 5.95
C VAL A 64 6.87 -6.21 5.70
N ILE A 65 6.03 -6.04 6.72
CA ILE A 65 4.57 -6.06 6.58
C ILE A 65 4.10 -4.98 5.60
N ASN A 66 4.61 -3.75 5.70
CA ASN A 66 4.28 -2.66 4.78
C ASN A 66 4.64 -3.02 3.34
N ALA A 67 5.84 -3.58 3.13
CA ALA A 67 6.28 -4.04 1.81
C ALA A 67 5.40 -5.17 1.26
N LEU A 68 4.98 -6.10 2.10
CA LEU A 68 4.06 -7.17 1.72
C LEU A 68 2.67 -6.63 1.35
N ILE A 69 2.14 -5.68 2.11
CA ILE A 69 0.86 -5.01 1.82
C ILE A 69 0.94 -4.32 0.47
N ILE A 70 1.89 -3.41 0.27
CA ILE A 70 2.05 -2.67 -1.00
C ILE A 70 2.21 -3.62 -2.20
N ARG A 71 2.91 -4.75 -2.01
CA ARG A 71 3.17 -5.67 -3.11
C ARG A 71 1.98 -6.57 -3.45
N PHE A 72 1.26 -7.07 -2.45
CA PHE A 72 0.27 -8.14 -2.63
C PHE A 72 -1.17 -7.68 -2.44
N ASP A 73 -1.40 -6.58 -1.72
CA ASP A 73 -2.72 -5.98 -1.55
C ASP A 73 -2.95 -4.89 -2.61
N LYS A 74 -3.41 -5.33 -3.78
CA LYS A 74 -3.46 -4.50 -5.00
C LYS A 74 -4.34 -3.26 -4.89
N THR A 75 -5.23 -3.17 -3.91
CA THR A 75 -6.07 -1.98 -3.71
C THR A 75 -5.33 -0.90 -2.92
N ILE A 76 -4.30 -1.25 -2.15
CA ILE A 76 -3.51 -0.32 -1.35
C ILE A 76 -2.41 0.30 -2.23
N CYS A 77 -2.45 1.62 -2.38
CA CYS A 77 -1.48 2.37 -3.19
C CYS A 77 -0.40 3.07 -2.37
N ASP A 78 -0.63 3.23 -1.06
CA ASP A 78 0.28 3.91 -0.15
C ASP A 78 0.03 3.50 1.31
N ILE A 79 1.06 3.68 2.14
CA ILE A 79 0.99 3.50 3.59
C ILE A 79 1.71 4.67 4.25
N PHE A 80 1.08 5.27 5.25
CA PHE A 80 1.72 6.25 6.12
C PHE A 80 1.35 6.00 7.58
N TYR A 81 1.96 6.74 8.50
CA TYR A 81 1.69 6.63 9.93
C TYR A 81 1.16 7.96 10.47
N TYR A 82 0.12 7.89 11.29
CA TYR A 82 -0.43 9.03 12.01
C TYR A 82 -0.65 8.62 13.46
N LYS A 83 -0.06 9.38 14.40
CA LYS A 83 -0.09 9.09 15.85
C LYS A 83 0.31 7.65 16.20
N GLY A 84 1.31 7.11 15.50
CA GLY A 84 1.81 5.74 15.71
C GLY A 84 0.95 4.64 15.06
N GLU A 85 -0.17 4.98 14.43
CA GLU A 85 -1.02 4.01 13.75
C GLU A 85 -0.76 3.98 12.25
N ARG A 86 -0.70 2.75 11.69
CA ARG A 86 -0.63 2.51 10.25
C ARG A 86 -1.94 2.96 9.58
N LYS A 87 -1.80 3.75 8.52
CA LYS A 87 -2.87 4.21 7.64
C LYS A 87 -2.66 3.61 6.25
N LEU A 88 -3.59 2.77 5.81
CA LEU A 88 -3.61 2.13 4.50
C LEU A 88 -4.45 2.99 3.56
N VAL A 89 -3.89 3.33 2.40
CA VAL A 89 -4.54 4.24 1.46
C VAL A 89 -4.96 3.51 0.20
N GLU A 90 -6.25 3.60 -0.09
CA GLU A 90 -6.81 3.17 -1.36
C GLU A 90 -7.25 4.39 -2.17
N VAL A 91 -6.83 4.44 -3.43
CA VAL A 91 -7.33 5.43 -4.39
C VAL A 91 -8.11 4.67 -5.44
N ARG A 92 -9.43 4.76 -5.36
CA ARG A 92 -10.35 3.98 -6.18
C ARG A 92 -10.85 4.84 -7.32
N GLU A 93 -10.52 4.47 -8.54
CA GLU A 93 -11.09 5.09 -9.74
C GLU A 93 -12.62 4.93 -9.78
N LYS A 94 -13.28 5.95 -10.32
CA LYS A 94 -14.72 6.06 -10.53
C LYS A 94 -14.99 6.54 -11.96
N GLN A 95 -16.22 6.36 -12.42
CA GLN A 95 -16.65 6.91 -13.69
C GLN A 95 -16.51 8.44 -13.70
N GLY A 96 -16.22 9.01 -14.87
CA GLY A 96 -16.14 10.46 -15.04
C GLY A 96 -14.78 11.10 -14.72
N ASN A 97 -13.68 10.34 -14.76
CA ASN A 97 -12.34 10.81 -14.34
C ASN A 97 -12.34 11.32 -12.88
N LEU A 98 -12.94 10.51 -12.01
CA LEU A 98 -13.04 10.74 -10.58
C LEU A 98 -12.29 9.64 -9.85
N TRP A 99 -11.70 9.96 -8.70
CA TRP A 99 -11.09 9.02 -7.79
C TRP A 99 -11.54 9.34 -6.37
N HIS A 100 -11.95 8.31 -5.64
CA HIS A 100 -12.24 8.41 -4.22
C HIS A 100 -11.05 7.87 -3.43
N ILE A 101 -10.62 8.64 -2.43
CA ILE A 101 -9.55 8.26 -1.52
C ILE A 101 -10.19 7.69 -0.26
N TYR A 102 -9.72 6.52 0.14
CA TYR A 102 -10.07 5.89 1.41
C TYR A 102 -8.81 5.67 2.24
N VAL A 103 -8.90 5.97 3.54
CA VAL A 103 -7.88 5.65 4.53
C VAL A 103 -8.46 4.67 5.53
N ASN A 104 -7.86 3.48 5.65
CA ASN A 104 -8.38 2.38 6.47
C ASN A 104 -9.88 2.14 6.20
N LEU A 105 -10.29 2.14 4.93
CA LEU A 105 -11.68 1.99 4.45
C LEU A 105 -12.62 3.18 4.71
N HIS A 106 -12.17 4.25 5.36
CA HIS A 106 -12.95 5.48 5.53
C HIS A 106 -12.72 6.43 4.36
N TYR A 107 -13.80 6.90 3.73
CA TYR A 107 -13.72 7.91 2.68
C TYR A 107 -13.21 9.23 3.26
N VAL A 108 -12.27 9.87 2.56
CA VAL A 108 -11.60 11.10 3.05
C VAL A 108 -11.51 12.20 2.00
N ALA A 109 -11.51 11.88 0.70
CA ALA A 109 -11.37 12.88 -0.34
C ALA A 109 -11.84 12.37 -1.70
N THR A 110 -12.15 13.31 -2.58
CA THR A 110 -12.35 13.09 -4.01
C THR A 110 -11.32 13.88 -4.80
N ILE A 111 -10.74 13.24 -5.81
CA ILE A 111 -9.94 13.88 -6.88
C ILE A 111 -10.76 13.79 -8.17
N SER A 112 -10.83 14.87 -8.93
CA SER A 112 -11.41 14.91 -10.27
C SER A 112 -10.38 15.42 -11.29
N TYR A 113 -10.51 14.99 -12.53
CA TYR A 113 -9.73 15.53 -13.65
C TYR A 113 -10.65 16.12 -14.71
N ASP A 114 -10.54 17.42 -14.91
CA ASP A 114 -11.23 18.12 -15.98
C ASP A 114 -10.44 17.97 -17.29
N LYS A 115 -11.05 17.31 -18.27
CA LYS A 115 -10.47 17.07 -19.59
C LYS A 115 -10.35 18.35 -20.44
N PHE A 116 -11.17 19.36 -20.20
CA PHE A 116 -11.15 20.61 -20.96
C PHE A 116 -10.02 21.52 -20.49
N THR A 117 -9.95 21.77 -19.18
CA THR A 117 -8.88 22.60 -18.61
C THR A 117 -7.57 21.84 -18.40
N LYS A 118 -7.60 20.50 -18.51
CA LYS A 118 -6.48 19.57 -18.26
C LYS A 118 -5.88 19.73 -16.86
N ARG A 119 -6.76 19.92 -15.87
CA ARG A 119 -6.37 20.16 -14.47
C ARG A 119 -7.01 19.13 -13.55
N PHE A 120 -6.25 18.80 -12.50
CA PHE A 120 -6.78 18.10 -11.36
C PHE A 120 -7.38 19.09 -10.37
N GLU A 121 -8.52 18.72 -9.82
CA GLU A 121 -9.16 19.38 -8.70
C GLU A 121 -9.40 18.34 -7.61
N TYR A 122 -9.55 18.78 -6.36
CA TYR A 122 -9.87 17.87 -5.27
C TYR A 122 -10.74 18.54 -4.22
N ASN A 123 -11.51 17.71 -3.53
CA ASN A 123 -12.24 18.06 -2.33
C ASN A 123 -11.74 17.16 -1.19
N LEU A 124 -11.16 17.76 -0.16
CA LEU A 124 -10.72 17.05 1.05
C LEU A 124 -11.83 17.15 2.10
N GLU A 125 -12.40 16.01 2.47
CA GLU A 125 -13.53 15.89 3.41
C GLU A 125 -13.09 15.25 4.73
N ASP A 126 -11.78 15.11 4.96
CA ASP A 126 -11.23 14.57 6.20
C ASP A 126 -11.28 15.59 7.34
N GLU A 127 -12.33 15.52 8.16
CA GLU A 127 -12.48 16.34 9.36
C GLU A 127 -11.43 16.02 10.45
N THR A 128 -10.74 14.88 10.37
CA THR A 128 -9.78 14.44 11.38
C THR A 128 -8.38 15.02 11.20
N GLY A 129 -8.09 15.58 10.01
CA GLY A 129 -6.77 16.11 9.64
C GLY A 129 -5.68 15.03 9.54
N VAL A 130 -6.06 13.76 9.35
CA VAL A 130 -5.12 12.64 9.13
C VAL A 130 -4.50 12.74 7.74
N VAL A 131 -5.29 13.15 6.75
CA VAL A 131 -4.87 13.42 5.38
C VAL A 131 -4.65 14.92 5.20
N THR A 132 -3.61 15.27 4.44
CA THR A 132 -3.19 16.65 4.20
C THR A 132 -3.15 16.92 2.70
N ASP A 133 -3.08 18.20 2.31
CA ASP A 133 -2.96 18.57 0.90
C ASP A 133 -1.72 17.95 0.23
N ASP A 134 -0.62 17.77 0.95
CA ASP A 134 0.59 17.12 0.43
C ASP A 134 0.35 15.64 0.08
N HIS A 135 -0.46 14.93 0.89
CA HIS A 135 -0.88 13.57 0.57
C HIS A 135 -1.73 13.56 -0.71
N ILE A 136 -2.69 14.49 -0.84
CA ILE A 136 -3.53 14.59 -2.03
C ILE A 136 -2.70 14.87 -3.27
N ARG A 137 -1.75 15.82 -3.20
CA ARG A 137 -0.82 16.15 -4.29
C ARG A 137 0.03 14.95 -4.70
N LYS A 138 0.50 14.14 -3.73
CA LYS A 138 1.20 12.88 -4.01
C LYS A 138 0.32 11.92 -4.82
N TYR A 139 -0.95 11.75 -4.46
CA TYR A 139 -1.87 10.86 -5.18
C TYR A 139 -2.25 11.39 -6.57
N ILE A 140 -2.47 12.70 -6.71
CA ILE A 140 -2.62 13.35 -8.02
C ILE A 140 -1.41 13.05 -8.91
N GLY A 141 -0.20 13.17 -8.37
CA GLY A 141 1.03 12.81 -9.08
C GLY A 141 1.03 11.36 -9.58
N LYS A 142 0.70 10.40 -8.70
CA LYS A 142 0.59 8.97 -9.04
C LYS A 142 -0.49 8.67 -10.08
N ILE A 143 -1.61 9.39 -10.06
CA ILE A 143 -2.63 9.29 -11.12
C ILE A 143 -2.06 9.83 -12.43
N GLY A 144 -1.42 11.00 -12.40
CA GLY A 144 -0.79 11.63 -13.57
C GLY A 144 0.29 10.77 -14.24
N THR A 145 1.08 10.02 -13.47
CA THR A 145 2.10 9.08 -13.98
C THR A 145 1.53 7.73 -14.42
N GLY A 146 0.26 7.44 -14.10
CA GLY A 146 -0.40 6.16 -14.40
C GLY A 146 -0.05 5.03 -13.44
N GLU A 147 0.62 5.32 -12.32
CA GLU A 147 0.82 4.37 -11.22
C GLU A 147 -0.52 4.00 -10.56
N ILE A 148 -1.42 4.99 -10.44
CA ILE A 148 -2.84 4.77 -10.15
C ILE A 148 -3.59 4.82 -11.46
N SER A 149 -4.44 3.82 -11.70
CA SER A 149 -5.14 3.68 -12.96
C SER A 149 -6.14 4.81 -13.20
N TRP A 150 -6.29 5.12 -14.48
CA TRP A 150 -7.39 5.91 -14.99
C TRP A 150 -8.55 4.99 -15.30
N TYR A 151 -9.78 5.45 -15.04
CA TYR A 151 -10.96 4.75 -15.49
C TYR A 151 -10.92 4.56 -17.00
N LYS A 152 -10.68 3.31 -17.41
CA LYS A 152 -10.87 2.86 -18.79
C LYS A 152 -12.32 2.38 -18.86
N GLY A 153 -13.24 3.31 -19.15
CA GLY A 153 -14.60 2.91 -19.50
C GLY A 153 -14.57 1.90 -20.64
N ASP A 154 -15.51 0.96 -20.63
CA ASP A 154 -15.60 -0.12 -21.61
C ASP A 154 -15.45 0.45 -23.02
N ARG A 155 -14.51 -0.13 -23.76
CA ARG A 155 -14.39 0.04 -25.21
C ARG A 155 -15.62 -0.51 -25.90
#